data_AF-A0A7C2QNW6-F1
#
_entry.id   AF-A0A7C2QNW6-F1
#
_cell.length_a   1.000
_cell.length_b   1.000
_cell.length_c   1.000
_cell.angle_alpha   90.00
_cell.angle_beta   90.00
_cell.angle_gamma   90.00
#
_symmetry.space_group_name_H-M   'P 1'
#
loop_
_entity.id
_entity.type
_entity.pdbx_description
1 polymer ?
#
loop_
_entity_poly.entity_id
_entity_poly.type
_entity_poly.pdbx_seq_one_letter_code
_entity_poly.pdbx_strand_id
1 'polypeptide(L)'
;MALSRSPSWKEHRVAQALEIDGRVYSVDFVARRATGVTGWKVSLVYVPRDADTMGDITVDLPNASSTAEVHRLMRELEGDEERLRQLFAAANRARA
;
A
#
# COMPACT_ATOMS: atom_id res chain seq x y z
N MET A 1 -1.02 23.54 -26.15
CA MET A 1 -0.26 22.34 -25.74
C MET A 1 -0.54 22.12 -24.26
N ALA A 2 -1.51 21.28 -23.91
CA ALA A 2 -1.82 21.02 -22.50
C ALA A 2 -0.70 20.13 -21.93
N LEU A 3 0.05 20.64 -20.94
CA LEU A 3 0.90 19.78 -20.12
C LEU A 3 -0.03 18.88 -19.31
N SER A 4 -0.38 17.71 -19.85
CA SER A 4 -0.99 16.62 -19.09
C SER A 4 0.03 16.16 -18.05
N ARG A 5 0.07 16.85 -16.91
CA ARG A 5 0.85 16.42 -15.76
C ARG A 5 0.23 15.11 -15.29
N SER A 6 0.91 14.00 -15.54
CA SER A 6 0.51 12.72 -14.94
C SER A 6 0.38 12.92 -13.43
N PRO A 7 -0.65 12.37 -12.78
CA PRO A 7 -0.83 12.55 -11.35
C PRO A 7 0.43 12.06 -10.61
N SER A 8 0.92 12.87 -9.68
CA SER A 8 2.10 12.57 -8.85
C SER A 8 1.83 11.54 -7.76
N TRP A 9 0.59 11.11 -7.64
CA TRP A 9 0.10 10.17 -6.66
C TRP A 9 -0.94 9.22 -7.27
N LYS A 10 -0.99 7.99 -6.77
CA LYS A 10 -1.99 6.97 -7.11
C LYS A 10 -2.36 6.27 -5.81
N GLU A 11 -3.64 6.16 -5.55
CA GLU A 11 -4.19 5.41 -4.42
C GLU A 11 -5.19 4.41 -4.99
N HIS A 12 -5.16 3.18 -4.48
CA HIS A 12 -6.07 2.11 -4.88
C HIS A 12 -6.35 1.18 -3.71
N ARG A 13 -7.62 0.89 -3.46
CA ARG A 13 -7.98 -0.07 -2.42
C ARG A 13 -7.77 -1.49 -2.90
N VAL A 14 -6.83 -2.21 -2.28
CA VAL A 14 -6.52 -3.61 -2.62
C VAL A 14 -7.29 -4.62 -1.77
N ALA A 15 -7.75 -4.21 -0.58
CA ALA A 15 -8.67 -5.01 0.23
C ALA A 15 -9.65 -4.11 1.00
N GLN A 16 -10.95 -4.42 0.91
CA GLN A 16 -11.99 -3.68 1.62
C GLN A 16 -12.10 -4.14 3.08
N ALA A 17 -11.94 -5.43 3.35
CA ALA A 17 -11.98 -6.01 4.69
C ALA A 17 -11.02 -7.21 4.75
N LEU A 18 -9.90 -7.04 5.44
CA LEU A 18 -8.88 -8.06 5.66
C LEU A 18 -8.77 -8.32 7.16
N GLU A 19 -9.10 -9.53 7.58
CA GLU A 19 -8.92 -9.94 8.99
C GLU A 19 -7.47 -10.39 9.24
N ILE A 20 -6.84 -9.79 10.26
CA ILE A 20 -5.49 -10.09 10.75
C ILE A 20 -5.56 -10.09 12.28
N ASP A 21 -5.16 -11.19 12.91
CA ASP A 21 -5.11 -11.34 14.38
C ASP A 21 -6.43 -10.92 15.09
N GLY A 22 -7.58 -11.26 14.49
CA GLY A 22 -8.91 -10.93 15.00
C GLY A 22 -9.35 -9.48 14.80
N ARG A 23 -8.62 -8.70 13.99
CA ARG A 23 -8.95 -7.30 13.66
C ARG A 23 -9.16 -7.15 12.17
N VAL A 24 -10.14 -6.33 11.79
CA VAL A 24 -10.45 -6.06 10.39
C VAL A 24 -9.80 -4.75 9.94
N TYR A 25 -9.05 -4.82 8.84
CA TYR A 25 -8.41 -3.69 8.21
C TYR A 25 -8.98 -3.47 6.80
N SER A 26 -9.10 -2.22 6.37
CA SER A 26 -9.05 -1.90 4.93
C SER A 26 -7.60 -1.65 4.54
N VAL A 27 -7.22 -2.06 3.34
CA VAL A 27 -5.85 -1.94 2.84
C VAL A 27 -5.82 -1.12 1.57
N ASP A 28 -5.12 0.01 1.64
CA ASP A 28 -4.96 0.93 0.54
C ASP A 28 -3.51 0.89 0.02
N PHE A 29 -3.36 0.69 -1.29
CA PHE A 29 -2.09 0.76 -1.99
C PHE A 29 -1.85 2.20 -2.44
N VAL A 30 -0.70 2.75 -2.04
CA VAL A 30 -0.33 4.13 -2.33
C VAL A 30 1.00 4.14 -3.08
N ALA A 31 1.01 4.79 -4.24
CA ALA A 31 2.22 5.05 -5.00
C ALA A 31 2.38 6.56 -5.21
N ARG A 32 3.50 7.12 -4.74
CA ARG A 32 3.81 8.54 -4.84
C ARG A 32 5.14 8.75 -5.56
N ARG A 33 5.16 9.66 -6.53
CA ARG A 33 6.43 10.15 -7.10
C ARG A 33 7.13 10.96 -6.02
N ALA A 34 8.23 10.44 -5.50
CA ALA A 34 9.00 11.06 -4.43
C ALA A 34 10.31 11.65 -4.96
N THR A 35 10.79 12.72 -4.33
CA THR A 35 12.10 13.30 -4.62
C THR A 35 13.21 12.42 -4.04
N GLY A 36 14.25 12.12 -4.82
CA GLY A 36 15.37 11.29 -4.37
C GLY A 36 15.25 9.79 -4.68
N VAL A 37 14.17 9.36 -5.34
CA VAL A 37 14.06 8.00 -5.90
C VAL A 37 13.76 8.08 -7.39
N THR A 38 14.41 7.23 -8.18
CA THR A 38 14.04 7.05 -9.59
C THR A 38 12.76 6.22 -9.63
N GLY A 39 11.62 6.86 -9.91
CA GLY A 39 10.32 6.19 -10.06
C GLY A 39 9.28 6.61 -9.00
N TRP A 40 8.71 5.62 -8.32
CA TRP A 40 7.59 5.73 -7.39
C TRP A 40 7.97 5.10 -6.06
N LYS A 41 7.77 5.84 -4.98
CA LYS A 41 7.71 5.26 -3.65
C LYS A 41 6.35 4.58 -3.49
N VAL A 42 6.35 3.32 -3.06
CA VAL A 42 5.16 2.49 -2.94
C VAL A 42 4.98 2.04 -1.50
N SER A 43 3.75 2.06 -1.00
CA SER A 43 3.40 1.63 0.35
C SER A 43 2.01 1.03 0.40
N LEU A 44 1.77 0.14 1.36
CA LEU A 44 0.44 -0.29 1.78
C LEU A 44 0.07 0.41 3.08
N VAL A 45 -1.17 0.86 3.19
CA VAL A 45 -1.73 1.49 4.39
C VAL A 45 -2.86 0.61 4.89
N TYR A 46 -2.67 0.02 6.06
CA TYR A 46 -3.65 -0.78 6.76
C TYR A 46 -4.40 0.12 7.73
N VAL A 47 -5.65 0.41 7.40
CA VAL A 47 -6.53 1.25 8.21
C VAL A 47 -7.45 0.33 9.02
N PRO A 48 -7.32 0.29 10.36
CA PRO A 48 -8.22 -0.50 11.18
C PRO A 48 -9.65 0.02 11.03
N ARG A 49 -10.61 -0.89 10.87
CA ARG A 49 -12.03 -0.53 10.84
C ARG A 49 -12.61 -0.25 12.21
N ASP A 50 -12.02 -0.84 13.24
CA ASP A 50 -12.34 -0.53 14.62
C ASP A 50 -11.62 0.77 15.01
N ALA A 51 -12.41 1.84 15.14
CA ALA A 51 -11.93 3.22 15.21
C ALA A 51 -11.22 3.58 16.54
N ASP A 52 -11.20 2.68 17.53
CA ASP A 52 -11.00 3.10 18.92
C ASP A 52 -9.61 2.81 19.52
N THR A 53 -8.68 2.15 18.81
CA THR A 53 -7.46 1.66 19.51
C THR A 53 -6.15 1.63 18.71
N MET A 54 -6.15 1.78 17.38
CA MET A 54 -4.91 1.73 16.60
C MET A 54 -4.89 2.79 15.50
N GLY A 55 -3.76 3.47 15.35
CA GLY A 55 -3.47 4.27 14.16
C GLY A 55 -3.25 3.39 12.94
N ASP A 56 -3.24 4.00 11.76
CA ASP A 56 -2.89 3.30 10.54
C ASP A 56 -1.49 2.67 10.62
N ILE A 57 -1.34 1.53 9.95
CA ILE A 57 -0.03 0.90 9.77
C ILE A 57 0.37 1.10 8.32
N THR A 58 1.44 1.84 8.11
CA THR A 58 2.06 2.00 6.80
C THR A 58 3.21 0.99 6.65
N VAL A 59 3.19 0.24 5.54
CA VAL A 59 4.22 -0.72 5.15
C VAL A 59 4.85 -0.25 3.85
N ASP A 60 6.14 0.11 3.88
CA ASP A 60 6.88 0.45 2.67
C ASP A 60 7.10 -0.82 1.83
N LEU A 61 6.83 -0.70 0.52
CA LEU A 61 7.12 -1.72 -0.48
C LEU A 61 8.36 -1.32 -1.30
N PRO A 62 8.97 -2.24 -2.05
CA PRO A 62 10.00 -1.89 -3.02
C PRO A 62 9.53 -0.77 -3.95
N ASN A 63 10.40 0.22 -4.19
CA ASN A 63 10.10 1.32 -5.11
C ASN A 63 9.82 0.77 -6.51
N ALA A 64 8.83 1.34 -7.18
CA ALA A 64 8.52 0.98 -8.56
C ALA A 64 9.20 1.96 -9.52
N SER A 65 9.96 1.46 -10.47
CA SER A 65 10.69 2.25 -11.47
C SER A 65 9.76 2.98 -12.46
N SER A 66 8.54 2.45 -12.66
CA SER A 66 7.61 2.89 -13.71
C SER A 66 6.15 2.74 -13.31
N THR A 67 5.25 3.46 -13.98
CA THR A 67 3.79 3.33 -13.77
C THR A 67 3.28 1.92 -14.10
N ALA A 68 3.87 1.24 -15.09
CA ALA A 68 3.49 -0.12 -15.44
C ALA A 68 3.82 -1.11 -14.30
N GLU A 69 4.93 -0.89 -13.61
CA GLU A 69 5.33 -1.68 -12.45
C GLU A 69 4.44 -1.41 -11.24
N VAL A 70 4.04 -0.14 -11.02
CA VAL A 70 3.01 0.22 -10.01
C VAL A 70 1.71 -0.56 -10.27
N HIS A 71 1.24 -0.59 -11.52
CA HIS A 71 0.02 -1.30 -11.90
C HIS A 71 0.15 -2.82 -11.78
N ARG A 72 1.34 -3.36 -12.05
CA ARG A 72 1.62 -4.78 -11.84
C ARG A 72 1.55 -5.13 -10.35
N LEU A 73 2.28 -4.41 -9.51
CA LEU A 73 2.30 -4.62 -8.05
C LEU A 73 0.90 -4.49 -7.44
N MET A 74 0.14 -3.49 -7.87
CA MET A 74 -1.26 -3.32 -7.44
C MET A 74 -2.10 -4.57 -7.74
N ARG A 75 -2.04 -5.08 -8.98
CA ARG A 75 -2.82 -6.27 -9.38
C ARG A 75 -2.35 -7.55 -8.72
N GLU A 76 -1.05 -7.67 -8.44
CA GLU A 76 -0.51 -8.82 -7.70
C GLU A 76 -1.01 -8.84 -6.24
N LEU A 77 -1.30 -7.68 -5.66
CA LEU A 77 -1.80 -7.56 -4.28
C LEU A 77 -3.33 -7.56 -4.19
N GLU A 78 -4.02 -7.16 -5.25
CA GLU A 78 -5.47 -7.19 -5.34
C GLU A 78 -5.97 -8.65 -5.32
N GLY A 79 -6.66 -9.02 -4.23
CA GLY A 79 -7.17 -10.38 -4.03
C GLY A 79 -6.18 -11.38 -3.43
N ASP A 80 -4.91 -10.99 -3.23
CA ASP A 80 -3.92 -11.84 -2.54
C ASP A 80 -3.85 -11.51 -1.04
N GLU A 81 -4.89 -11.92 -0.32
CA GLU A 81 -5.00 -11.65 1.11
C GLU A 81 -3.88 -12.30 1.94
N GLU A 82 -3.36 -13.45 1.52
CA GLU A 82 -2.26 -14.12 2.21
C GLU A 82 -1.00 -13.25 2.14
N ARG A 83 -0.69 -12.71 0.96
CA ARG A 83 0.42 -11.80 0.78
C ARG A 83 0.27 -10.53 1.61
N LEU A 84 -0.94 -9.96 1.67
CA LEU A 84 -1.22 -8.79 2.51
C LEU A 84 -1.00 -9.08 4.01
N ARG A 85 -1.38 -10.27 4.50
CA ARG A 85 -1.10 -10.69 5.90
C ARG A 85 0.39 -10.86 6.17
N GLN A 86 1.13 -11.46 5.23
CA GLN A 86 2.58 -11.64 5.36
C GLN A 86 3.32 -10.30 5.46
N LEU A 87 2.97 -9.33 4.61
CA LEU A 87 3.56 -7.99 4.59
C LEU A 87 3.28 -7.24 5.90
N PHE A 88 2.06 -7.35 6.43
CA PHE A 88 1.69 -6.79 7.73
C PHE A 88 2.54 -7.36 8.86
N ALA A 89 2.66 -8.70 8.93
CA ALA A 89 3.43 -9.38 9.96
C ALA A 89 4.92 -9.01 9.89
N ALA A 90 5.49 -8.91 8.68
CA ALA A 90 6.88 -8.50 8.48
C ALA A 90 7.12 -7.05 8.98
N ALA A 91 6.21 -6.13 8.67
CA ALA A 91 6.30 -4.74 9.13
C ALA A 91 6.17 -4.63 10.65
N ASN A 92 5.25 -5.39 11.25
CA ASN A 92 5.07 -5.39 12.70
C ASN A 92 6.31 -5.93 13.43
N ARG A 93 6.97 -6.97 12.88
CA ARG A 93 8.26 -7.47 13.41
C ARG A 93 9.38 -6.46 13.28
N ALA A 94 9.44 -5.69 12.20
CA ALA A 94 10.46 -4.67 12.01
C ALA A 94 10.28 -3.43 12.93
N ARG A 95 9.09 -3.27 13.51
CA ARG A 95 8.74 -2.17 14.42
C ARG A 95 8.89 -2.54 15.91
N ALA A 96 8.93 -3.84 16.24
CA ALA A 96 9.13 -4.38 17.59
C ALA A 96 10.61 -4.40 17.97
#